data_AF-A0A7G2K2V3-F1
#
_entry.id   AF-A0A7G2K2V3-F1
#
_cell.length_a   1.000
_cell.length_b   1.000
_cell.length_c   1.000
_cell.angle_alpha   90.00
_cell.angle_beta   90.00
_cell.angle_gamma   90.00
#
_symmetry.space_group_name_H-M   'P 1'
#
loop_
_entity.id
_entity.type
_entity.pdbx_description
1 polymer ?
#
loop_
_entity_poly.entity_id
_entity_poly.type
_entity_poly.pdbx_seq_one_letter_code
_entity_poly.pdbx_strand_id
1 'polypeptide(L)'
;MQLCLTPARMKSIDYACGAGHFLTEYASQIKPLLKDSGRNLSEFYQKIYGIEKEYRLSKVAKVSAFMYGQDEMNIIYADALAQNQEQGKALQDGSFSLLVANPPYSVKGFLSTISDEDKAKFTLYENIDNEETFNSIETFFIEKAKQLLHAKGIAVIVLPSSILTNGNIYIKCREIHPQASYGRCGYRFNKESAVEIPVENLTGEQVIMLAEDPWLELIPICDK
;
A
#
# COMPACT_ATOMS: atom_id res chain seq x y z
N MET A 1 -23.99 -16.20 -3.17
CA MET A 1 -23.38 -15.35 -4.21
C MET A 1 -21.88 -15.61 -4.19
N GLN A 2 -21.31 -16.20 -5.24
CA GLN A 2 -19.89 -16.58 -5.28
C GLN A 2 -19.12 -15.48 -6.00
N LEU A 3 -18.37 -14.68 -5.23
CA LEU A 3 -17.47 -13.66 -5.77
C LEU A 3 -16.20 -14.35 -6.27
N CYS A 4 -16.17 -14.75 -7.54
CA CYS A 4 -14.94 -15.18 -8.19
C CYS A 4 -14.15 -13.95 -8.63
N LEU A 5 -12.99 -13.71 -8.00
CA LEU A 5 -11.95 -12.87 -8.57
C LEU A 5 -11.50 -13.52 -9.87
N THR A 6 -11.91 -13.00 -11.04
CA THR A 6 -11.39 -13.50 -12.32
C THR A 6 -9.91 -13.09 -12.45
N PRO A 7 -8.95 -14.02 -12.41
CA PRO A 7 -7.52 -13.68 -12.34
C PRO A 7 -6.99 -12.98 -13.60
N ALA A 8 -7.74 -12.99 -14.71
CA ALA A 8 -7.29 -12.52 -16.01
C ALA A 8 -7.00 -11.00 -16.07
N ARG A 9 -7.48 -10.21 -15.10
CA ARG A 9 -7.32 -8.75 -15.04
C ARG A 9 -6.54 -8.23 -13.83
N MET A 10 -6.05 -9.10 -12.96
CA MET A 10 -5.39 -8.67 -11.73
C MET A 10 -3.98 -8.17 -12.02
N LYS A 11 -3.78 -6.85 -11.94
CA LYS A 11 -2.44 -6.24 -11.90
C LYS A 11 -2.03 -6.04 -10.45
N SER A 12 -0.82 -6.44 -10.10
CA SER A 12 -0.25 -6.25 -8.77
C SER A 12 0.98 -5.36 -8.81
N ILE A 13 1.21 -4.61 -7.73
CA ILE A 13 2.38 -3.74 -7.60
C ILE A 13 2.96 -3.74 -6.18
N ASP A 14 4.28 -3.71 -6.11
CA ASP A 14 5.04 -3.23 -4.96
C ASP A 14 5.82 -1.98 -5.39
N TYR A 15 5.41 -0.80 -4.91
CA TYR A 15 6.02 0.47 -5.31
C TYR A 15 7.30 0.84 -4.54
N ALA A 16 7.79 -0.06 -3.68
CA ALA A 16 8.99 0.11 -2.87
C ALA A 16 9.62 -1.27 -2.65
N CYS A 17 9.90 -1.97 -3.75
CA CYS A 17 10.02 -3.42 -3.74
C CYS A 17 11.33 -3.95 -3.14
N GLY A 18 12.34 -3.10 -2.93
CA GLY A 18 13.63 -3.51 -2.42
C GLY A 18 14.22 -4.63 -3.28
N ALA A 19 14.64 -5.72 -2.64
CA ALA A 19 15.15 -6.92 -3.30
C ALA A 19 14.05 -7.81 -3.94
N GLY A 20 12.79 -7.37 -3.96
CA GLY A 20 11.69 -8.02 -4.67
C GLY A 20 10.99 -9.15 -3.91
N HIS A 21 11.13 -9.24 -2.59
CA HIS A 21 10.61 -10.37 -1.80
C HIS A 21 9.09 -10.54 -1.89
N PHE A 22 8.31 -9.46 -1.78
CA PHE A 22 6.85 -9.55 -1.93
C PHE A 22 6.45 -10.00 -3.34
N LEU A 23 7.17 -9.54 -4.35
CA LEU A 23 6.89 -9.86 -5.75
C LEU A 23 7.15 -11.34 -6.04
N THR A 24 8.30 -11.87 -5.63
CA THR A 24 8.66 -13.27 -5.86
C THR A 24 7.81 -14.22 -5.03
N GLU A 25 7.44 -13.83 -3.81
CA GLU A 25 6.50 -14.59 -2.98
C GLU A 25 5.12 -14.63 -3.62
N TYR A 26 4.58 -13.47 -4.02
CA TYR A 26 3.29 -13.37 -4.69
C TYR A 26 3.24 -14.23 -5.98
N ALA A 27 4.27 -14.12 -6.82
CA ALA A 27 4.40 -14.93 -8.03
C ALA A 27 4.44 -16.45 -7.73
N SER A 28 5.13 -16.85 -6.65
CA SER A 28 5.21 -18.24 -6.21
C SER A 28 3.86 -18.78 -5.70
N GLN A 29 3.09 -17.96 -4.99
CA GLN A 29 1.76 -18.32 -4.49
C GLN A 29 0.70 -18.40 -5.60
N ILE A 30 0.85 -17.63 -6.69
CA ILE A 30 -0.04 -17.74 -7.86
C ILE A 30 0.10 -19.08 -8.58
N LYS A 31 1.32 -19.61 -8.67
CA LYS A 31 1.64 -20.82 -9.43
C LYS A 31 0.73 -22.03 -9.11
N PRO A 32 0.51 -22.44 -7.85
CA PRO A 32 -0.40 -23.53 -7.52
C PRO A 32 -1.87 -23.20 -7.84
N LEU A 33 -2.28 -21.93 -7.72
CA LEU A 33 -3.65 -21.50 -8.01
C LEU A 33 -4.01 -21.59 -9.51
N LEU A 34 -3.00 -21.54 -10.38
CA LEU A 34 -3.19 -21.61 -11.83
C LEU A 34 -2.92 -22.98 -12.43
N LYS A 35 -2.37 -23.93 -11.66
CA LYS A 35 -1.93 -25.25 -12.13
C LYS A 35 -3.02 -26.00 -12.91
N ASP A 36 -4.25 -25.98 -12.42
CA ASP A 36 -5.37 -26.70 -13.03
C ASP A 36 -6.23 -25.83 -13.97
N SER A 37 -5.83 -24.56 -14.16
CA SER A 37 -6.60 -23.59 -14.94
C SER A 37 -6.29 -23.61 -16.44
N GLY A 38 -5.21 -24.28 -16.85
CA GLY A 38 -4.70 -24.28 -18.23
C GLY A 38 -4.15 -22.93 -18.71
N ARG A 39 -4.04 -21.94 -17.83
CA ARG A 39 -3.57 -20.58 -18.18
C ARG A 39 -2.05 -20.48 -18.15
N ASN A 40 -1.51 -19.62 -19.00
CA ASN A 40 -0.08 -19.37 -19.09
C ASN A 40 0.39 -18.49 -17.92
N LEU A 41 1.32 -18.99 -17.10
CA LEU A 41 1.92 -18.27 -15.97
C LEU A 41 2.63 -16.97 -16.39
N SER A 42 3.27 -16.97 -17.57
CA SER A 42 4.00 -15.80 -18.08
C SER A 42 3.09 -14.58 -18.24
N GLU A 43 1.83 -14.79 -18.68
CA GLU A 43 0.84 -13.71 -18.80
C GLU A 43 0.45 -13.09 -17.44
N PHE A 44 0.65 -13.81 -16.35
CA PHE A 44 0.43 -13.30 -14.99
C PHE A 44 1.67 -12.57 -14.48
N TYR A 45 2.87 -13.11 -14.70
CA TYR A 45 4.10 -12.45 -14.29
C TYR A 45 4.29 -11.09 -14.97
N GLN A 46 3.90 -10.97 -16.24
CA GLN A 46 3.85 -9.69 -16.98
C GLN A 46 2.90 -8.64 -16.38
N LYS A 47 2.05 -9.02 -15.43
CA LYS A 47 1.12 -8.12 -14.72
C LYS A 47 1.56 -7.79 -13.30
N ILE A 48 2.75 -8.26 -12.90
CA ILE A 48 3.40 -7.94 -11.62
C ILE A 48 4.39 -6.80 -11.85
N TYR A 49 4.33 -5.77 -11.01
CA TYR A 49 5.14 -4.57 -11.12
C TYR A 49 5.90 -4.32 -9.82
N GLY A 50 7.17 -3.92 -9.94
CA GLY A 50 8.03 -3.52 -8.84
C GLY A 50 8.67 -2.17 -9.13
N ILE A 51 8.60 -1.21 -8.21
CA ILE A 51 9.37 0.04 -8.29
C ILE A 51 10.43 0.04 -7.19
N GLU A 52 11.66 0.39 -7.56
CA GLU A 52 12.76 0.57 -6.61
C GLU A 52 13.60 1.78 -6.98
N LYS A 53 13.81 2.68 -6.01
CA LYS A 53 14.53 3.95 -6.19
C LYS A 53 16.04 3.79 -6.14
N GLU A 54 16.57 2.72 -5.54
CA GLU A 54 18.01 2.45 -5.51
C GLU A 54 18.43 1.50 -6.64
N TYR A 55 19.45 1.91 -7.40
CA TYR A 55 19.84 1.21 -8.63
C TYR A 55 20.31 -0.21 -8.37
N ARG A 56 21.18 -0.44 -7.38
CA ARG A 56 21.75 -1.77 -7.12
C ARG A 56 20.65 -2.71 -6.62
N LEU A 57 19.78 -2.24 -5.75
CA LEU A 57 18.70 -3.01 -5.17
C LEU A 57 17.65 -3.39 -6.22
N SER A 58 17.34 -2.49 -7.15
CA SER A 58 16.49 -2.82 -8.31
C SER A 58 17.07 -3.94 -9.19
N LYS A 59 18.40 -4.03 -9.30
CA LYS A 59 19.09 -5.12 -10.01
C LYS A 59 19.03 -6.43 -9.24
N VAL A 60 19.19 -6.37 -7.92
CA VAL A 60 19.03 -7.54 -7.05
C VAL A 60 17.63 -8.13 -7.20
N ALA A 61 16.58 -7.29 -7.21
CA ALA A 61 15.21 -7.74 -7.45
C ALA A 61 15.04 -8.44 -8.81
N LYS A 62 15.62 -7.89 -9.88
CA LYS A 62 15.59 -8.52 -11.22
C LYS A 62 16.28 -9.87 -11.25
N VAL A 63 17.45 -9.97 -10.62
CA VAL A 63 18.19 -11.25 -10.53
C VAL A 63 17.39 -12.26 -9.71
N SER A 64 16.78 -11.83 -8.60
CA SER A 64 15.90 -12.67 -7.78
C SER A 64 14.74 -13.24 -8.61
N ALA A 65 13.99 -12.38 -9.29
CA ALA A 65 12.92 -12.77 -10.22
C ALA A 65 13.38 -13.83 -11.25
N PHE A 66 14.53 -13.60 -11.87
CA PHE A 66 15.12 -14.54 -12.83
C PHE A 66 15.47 -15.89 -12.19
N MET A 67 16.07 -15.91 -11.01
CA MET A 67 16.42 -17.15 -10.30
C MET A 67 15.20 -18.01 -9.97
N TYR A 68 14.04 -17.39 -9.73
CA TYR A 68 12.78 -18.10 -9.49
C TYR A 68 11.99 -18.44 -10.77
N GLY A 69 12.51 -18.12 -11.96
CA GLY A 69 11.84 -18.33 -13.25
C GLY A 69 10.60 -17.44 -13.42
N GLN A 70 10.73 -16.18 -12.99
CA GLN A 70 9.68 -15.15 -12.97
C GLN A 70 10.20 -13.86 -13.63
N ASP A 71 11.09 -13.98 -14.63
CA ASP A 71 11.80 -12.85 -15.24
C ASP A 71 10.92 -11.89 -16.05
N GLU A 72 9.69 -12.27 -16.35
CA GLU A 72 8.73 -11.42 -17.05
C GLU A 72 8.07 -10.35 -16.15
N MET A 73 8.40 -10.33 -14.86
CA MET A 73 7.96 -9.28 -13.96
C MET A 73 8.54 -7.91 -14.34
N ASN A 74 7.71 -6.86 -14.21
CA ASN A 74 8.10 -5.49 -14.54
C ASN A 74 8.78 -4.83 -13.34
N ILE A 75 10.08 -5.09 -13.15
CA ILE A 75 10.88 -4.41 -12.12
C ILE A 75 11.52 -3.15 -12.71
N ILE A 76 11.25 -2.01 -12.11
CA ILE A 76 11.54 -0.69 -12.64
C ILE A 76 12.40 0.08 -11.65
N TYR A 77 13.57 0.50 -12.11
CA TYR A 77 14.38 1.51 -11.42
C TYR A 77 13.75 2.89 -11.67
N ALA A 78 13.17 3.48 -10.63
CA ALA A 78 12.41 4.73 -10.67
C ALA A 78 12.08 5.21 -9.25
N ASP A 79 11.76 6.51 -9.11
CA ASP A 79 11.11 7.01 -7.90
C ASP A 79 9.59 6.77 -8.00
N ALA A 80 9.01 6.08 -7.04
CA ALA A 80 7.59 5.76 -7.03
C ALA A 80 6.67 6.97 -6.79
N LEU A 81 7.18 8.04 -6.17
CA LEU A 81 6.44 9.28 -6.00
C LEU A 81 6.49 10.15 -7.26
N ALA A 82 7.37 9.83 -8.22
CA ALA A 82 7.46 10.48 -9.51
C ALA A 82 6.58 9.78 -10.58
N GLN A 83 6.25 10.50 -11.65
CA GLN A 83 5.40 9.94 -12.73
C GLN A 83 6.19 9.15 -13.77
N ASN A 84 7.51 9.35 -13.84
CA ASN A 84 8.43 8.61 -14.71
C ASN A 84 8.00 8.58 -16.20
N GLN A 85 7.35 9.65 -16.69
CA GLN A 85 6.79 9.73 -18.05
C GLN A 85 7.88 9.66 -19.13
N GLU A 86 9.01 10.34 -18.91
CA GLU A 86 10.11 10.41 -19.88
C GLU A 86 10.86 9.08 -20.06
N GLN A 87 10.64 8.11 -19.17
CA GLN A 87 11.33 6.81 -19.22
C GLN A 87 10.45 5.68 -19.80
N GLY A 88 9.27 5.99 -20.34
CA GLY A 88 8.34 4.99 -20.90
C GLY A 88 7.82 3.95 -19.88
N LYS A 89 7.98 4.25 -18.59
CA LYS A 89 7.67 3.36 -17.45
C LYS A 89 6.50 3.88 -16.61
N ALA A 90 5.71 4.80 -17.16
CA ALA A 90 4.62 5.43 -16.43
C ALA A 90 3.63 4.37 -15.94
N LEU A 91 3.44 4.33 -14.62
CA LEU A 91 2.39 3.53 -14.00
C LEU A 91 1.04 4.17 -14.34
N GLN A 92 0.07 3.34 -14.71
CA GLN A 92 -1.27 3.82 -14.98
C GLN A 92 -2.04 3.92 -13.66
N ASP A 93 -2.46 5.12 -13.30
CA ASP A 93 -3.34 5.37 -12.17
C ASP A 93 -4.68 4.61 -12.33
N GLY A 94 -5.27 4.18 -11.21
CA GLY A 94 -6.52 3.44 -11.18
C GLY A 94 -6.49 2.10 -11.93
N SER A 95 -5.32 1.50 -12.14
CA SER A 95 -5.18 0.27 -12.94
C SER A 95 -4.80 -0.97 -12.12
N PHE A 96 -4.34 -0.80 -10.88
CA PHE A 96 -3.88 -1.89 -10.02
C PHE A 96 -5.00 -2.45 -9.15
N SER A 97 -5.06 -3.78 -9.06
CA SER A 97 -6.02 -4.52 -8.23
C SER A 97 -5.45 -4.90 -6.88
N LEU A 98 -4.13 -5.05 -6.79
CA LEU A 98 -3.43 -5.39 -5.57
C LEU A 98 -2.19 -4.51 -5.44
N LEU A 99 -2.00 -3.91 -4.28
CA LEU A 99 -0.76 -3.25 -3.89
C LEU A 99 -0.26 -3.87 -2.60
N VAL A 100 0.96 -4.39 -2.60
CA VAL A 100 1.62 -4.92 -1.40
C VAL A 100 2.98 -4.25 -1.29
N ALA A 101 3.24 -3.55 -0.19
CA ALA A 101 4.48 -2.80 -0.06
C ALA A 101 4.91 -2.60 1.39
N ASN A 102 6.22 -2.40 1.57
CA ASN A 102 6.82 -1.89 2.80
C ASN A 102 7.64 -0.63 2.46
N PRO A 103 6.99 0.53 2.26
CA PRO A 103 7.67 1.76 1.87
C PRO A 103 8.59 2.29 2.98
N PRO A 104 9.56 3.17 2.65
CA PRO A 104 10.39 3.82 3.66
C PRO A 104 9.57 4.75 4.55
N TYR A 105 10.08 5.03 5.76
CA TYR A 105 9.45 5.90 6.75
C TYR A 105 10.37 7.05 7.16
N SER A 106 9.80 8.20 7.53
CA SER A 106 10.53 9.29 8.18
C SER A 106 11.74 9.81 7.38
N VAL A 107 11.66 9.82 6.05
CA VAL A 107 12.73 10.31 5.17
C VAL A 107 12.64 11.83 5.07
N LYS A 108 13.56 12.54 5.72
CA LYS A 108 13.61 14.00 5.72
C LYS A 108 13.99 14.56 4.33
N GLY A 109 13.33 15.64 3.90
CA GLY A 109 13.69 16.39 2.69
C GLY A 109 13.42 15.66 1.39
N PHE A 110 12.62 14.58 1.40
CA PHE A 110 12.36 13.80 0.19
C PHE A 110 11.64 14.61 -0.90
N LEU A 111 10.84 15.61 -0.52
CA LEU A 111 10.09 16.47 -1.43
C LEU A 111 11.03 17.25 -2.37
N SER A 112 12.23 17.63 -1.90
CA SER A 112 13.22 18.31 -2.72
C SER A 112 13.80 17.44 -3.85
N THR A 113 13.52 16.13 -3.83
CA THR A 113 13.92 15.18 -4.90
C THR A 113 12.83 14.93 -5.94
N ILE A 114 11.65 15.51 -5.76
CA ILE A 114 10.47 15.36 -6.62
C ILE A 114 10.30 16.65 -7.43
N SER A 115 9.89 16.56 -8.71
CA SER A 115 9.63 17.75 -9.52
C SER A 115 8.34 18.45 -9.08
N ASP A 116 8.23 19.75 -9.38
CA ASP A 116 7.02 20.50 -9.00
C ASP A 116 5.77 19.99 -9.71
N GLU A 117 5.89 19.44 -10.93
CA GLU A 117 4.75 18.79 -11.61
C GLU A 117 4.27 17.53 -10.88
N ASP A 118 5.21 16.74 -10.33
CA ASP A 118 4.89 15.53 -9.59
C ASP A 118 4.32 15.86 -8.20
N LYS A 119 4.87 16.87 -7.51
CA LYS A 119 4.33 17.38 -6.24
C LYS A 119 2.89 17.83 -6.37
N ALA A 120 2.55 18.53 -7.46
CA ALA A 120 1.20 19.03 -7.73
C ALA A 120 0.13 17.93 -7.86
N LYS A 121 0.52 16.65 -8.00
CA LYS A 121 -0.40 15.51 -8.03
C LYS A 121 -0.79 14.99 -6.64
N PHE A 122 -0.09 15.43 -5.60
CA PHE A 122 -0.38 15.05 -4.22
C PHE A 122 -1.19 16.14 -3.54
N THR A 123 -2.42 15.83 -3.18
CA THR A 123 -3.30 16.72 -2.40
C THR A 123 -2.73 17.02 -1.01
N LEU A 124 -1.93 16.10 -0.45
CA LEU A 124 -1.24 16.35 0.82
C LEU A 124 -0.19 17.47 0.73
N TYR A 125 0.36 17.72 -0.46
CA TYR A 125 1.43 18.69 -0.64
C TYR A 125 1.02 20.13 -0.27
N GLU A 126 -0.26 20.49 -0.46
CA GLU A 126 -0.80 21.80 -0.08
C GLU A 126 -0.75 22.08 1.43
N ASN A 127 -0.53 21.04 2.24
CA ASN A 127 -0.50 21.10 3.70
C ASN A 127 0.94 21.10 4.26
N ILE A 128 1.95 21.33 3.41
CA ILE A 128 3.36 21.29 3.78
C ILE A 128 3.93 22.70 3.87
N ASP A 129 4.37 23.09 5.08
CA ASP A 129 4.95 24.41 5.32
C ASP A 129 6.43 24.50 4.90
N ASN A 130 7.19 23.41 5.05
CA ASN A 130 8.63 23.39 4.83
C ASN A 130 9.12 22.04 4.31
N GLU A 131 9.52 22.00 3.02
CA GLU A 131 9.99 20.77 2.36
C GLU A 131 11.25 20.17 2.98
N GLU A 132 12.21 21.00 3.41
CA GLU A 132 13.50 20.54 3.92
C GLU A 132 13.38 19.80 5.26
N THR A 133 12.41 20.20 6.07
CA THR A 133 12.18 19.65 7.40
C THR A 133 11.12 18.55 7.41
N PHE A 134 10.24 18.53 6.42
CA PHE A 134 9.21 17.50 6.29
C PHE A 134 9.84 16.11 6.09
N ASN A 135 9.36 15.14 6.87
CA ASN A 135 9.92 13.80 6.91
C ASN A 135 8.89 12.68 6.77
N SER A 136 7.59 12.96 6.77
CA SER A 136 6.54 11.92 6.72
C SER A 136 6.31 11.41 5.29
N ILE A 137 7.34 10.86 4.65
CA ILE A 137 7.26 10.29 3.29
C ILE A 137 6.18 9.20 3.18
N GLU A 138 5.95 8.47 4.27
CA GLU A 138 4.95 7.40 4.33
C GLU A 138 3.52 7.89 4.01
N THR A 139 3.20 9.16 4.29
CA THR A 139 1.88 9.73 3.96
C THR A 139 1.69 9.91 2.46
N PHE A 140 2.77 10.23 1.74
CA PHE A 140 2.77 10.36 0.28
C PHE A 140 2.69 8.98 -0.39
N PHE A 141 3.30 7.95 0.20
CA PHE A 141 3.13 6.57 -0.27
C PHE A 141 1.70 6.04 -0.07
N ILE A 142 0.99 6.47 0.98
CA ILE A 142 -0.44 6.17 1.16
C ILE A 142 -1.27 6.86 0.07
N GLU A 143 -1.02 8.15 -0.19
CA GLU A 143 -1.70 8.86 -1.27
C GLU A 143 -1.39 8.24 -2.65
N LYS A 144 -0.14 7.84 -2.89
CA LYS A 144 0.24 7.17 -4.13
C LYS A 144 -0.49 5.84 -4.31
N ALA A 145 -0.70 5.09 -3.23
CA ALA A 145 -1.51 3.86 -3.28
C ALA A 145 -2.95 4.16 -3.73
N LYS A 146 -3.56 5.24 -3.23
CA LYS A 146 -4.88 5.70 -3.66
C LYS A 146 -4.92 6.05 -5.15
N GLN A 147 -3.88 6.72 -5.67
CA GLN A 147 -3.79 7.06 -7.10
C GLN A 147 -3.68 5.80 -7.98
N LEU A 148 -2.89 4.81 -7.56
CA LEU A 148 -2.60 3.61 -8.37
C LEU A 148 -3.73 2.57 -8.39
N LEU A 149 -4.47 2.43 -7.28
CA LEU A 149 -5.49 1.40 -7.13
C LEU A 149 -6.81 1.77 -7.83
N HIS A 150 -7.44 0.81 -8.51
CA HIS A 150 -8.82 0.99 -8.97
C HIS A 150 -9.80 0.93 -7.79
N ALA A 151 -11.06 1.34 -8.01
CA ALA A 151 -12.08 1.48 -6.95
C ALA A 151 -12.37 0.23 -6.07
N LYS A 152 -11.95 -0.97 -6.51
CA LYS A 152 -12.11 -2.24 -5.76
C LYS A 152 -10.76 -2.92 -5.51
N GLY A 153 -9.66 -2.18 -5.66
CA GLY A 153 -8.32 -2.67 -5.41
C GLY A 153 -8.07 -2.83 -3.92
N ILE A 154 -7.14 -3.72 -3.58
CA ILE A 154 -6.75 -4.01 -2.21
C ILE A 154 -5.33 -3.47 -1.99
N ALA A 155 -5.14 -2.73 -0.90
CA ALA A 155 -3.82 -2.28 -0.43
C ALA A 155 -3.44 -3.04 0.84
N VAL A 156 -2.22 -3.58 0.87
CA VAL A 156 -1.56 -4.14 2.05
C VAL A 156 -0.24 -3.42 2.21
N ILE A 157 -0.18 -2.47 3.14
CA ILE A 157 0.98 -1.59 3.30
C ILE A 157 1.45 -1.70 4.73
N VAL A 158 2.73 -2.05 4.92
CA VAL A 158 3.37 -2.01 6.24
C VAL A 158 3.69 -0.55 6.53
N LEU A 159 3.25 -0.05 7.69
CA LEU A 159 3.35 1.36 8.09
C LEU A 159 3.62 1.49 9.60
N PRO A 160 4.27 2.57 10.06
CA PRO A 160 4.43 2.83 11.48
C PRO A 160 3.08 3.15 12.15
N SER A 161 2.95 2.82 13.44
CA SER A 161 1.72 3.07 14.22
C SER A 161 1.35 4.56 14.32
N SER A 162 2.32 5.46 14.12
CA SER A 162 2.14 6.91 14.04
C SER A 162 1.11 7.36 13.00
N ILE A 163 0.93 6.59 11.91
CA ILE A 163 -0.12 6.85 10.91
C ILE A 163 -1.51 6.91 11.56
N LEU A 164 -1.73 6.14 12.63
CA LEU A 164 -3.04 6.01 13.28
C LEU A 164 -3.18 6.98 14.44
N THR A 165 -2.10 7.25 15.17
CA THR A 165 -2.14 8.01 16.44
C THR A 165 -1.80 9.49 16.29
N ASN A 166 -0.95 9.87 15.32
CA ASN A 166 -0.43 11.23 15.27
C ASN A 166 -1.40 12.23 14.60
N GLY A 167 -1.24 13.52 14.94
CA GLY A 167 -1.98 14.66 14.38
C GLY A 167 -1.40 15.22 13.08
N ASN A 168 -1.69 16.50 12.77
CA ASN A 168 -1.15 17.25 11.63
C ASN A 168 -1.40 16.56 10.27
N ILE A 169 -0.34 16.38 9.45
CA ILE A 169 -0.41 15.75 8.12
C ILE A 169 -1.02 14.36 8.16
N TYR A 170 -0.88 13.63 9.27
CA TYR A 170 -1.45 12.30 9.42
C TYR A 170 -2.99 12.34 9.50
N ILE A 171 -3.59 13.43 10.00
CA ILE A 171 -5.05 13.62 9.94
C ILE A 171 -5.50 13.74 8.48
N LYS A 172 -4.81 14.58 7.69
CA LYS A 172 -5.09 14.75 6.26
C LYS A 172 -4.85 13.48 5.45
N CYS A 173 -3.78 12.75 5.76
CA CYS A 173 -3.51 11.45 5.17
C CYS A 173 -4.64 10.44 5.42
N ARG A 174 -5.21 10.43 6.63
CA ARG A 174 -6.37 9.59 6.95
C ARG A 174 -7.66 10.07 6.27
N GLU A 175 -7.87 11.38 6.12
CA GLU A 175 -9.01 11.95 5.37
C GLU A 175 -9.00 11.52 3.90
N ILE A 176 -7.84 11.56 3.24
CA ILE A 176 -7.75 11.18 1.82
C ILE A 176 -7.92 9.69 1.60
N HIS A 177 -7.62 8.86 2.61
CA HIS A 177 -7.82 7.42 2.52
C HIS A 177 -9.33 7.13 2.50
N PRO A 178 -9.89 6.63 1.39
CA PRO A 178 -11.35 6.52 1.21
C PRO A 178 -11.92 5.31 1.97
N GLN A 179 -11.38 5.00 3.14
CA GLN A 179 -11.80 3.83 3.88
C GLN A 179 -13.21 4.04 4.44
N ALA A 180 -14.16 3.29 3.88
CA ALA A 180 -15.43 2.98 4.52
C ALA A 180 -15.21 2.25 5.86
N SER A 181 -14.03 1.66 6.05
CA SER A 181 -13.65 0.89 7.22
C SER A 181 -12.19 1.08 7.63
N TYR A 182 -11.90 1.28 8.91
CA TYR A 182 -10.59 1.38 9.54
C TYR A 182 -10.23 0.09 10.29
N GLY A 183 -8.95 -0.29 10.38
CA GLY A 183 -8.52 -1.50 11.09
C GLY A 183 -7.58 -1.20 12.26
N ARG A 184 -7.87 -1.75 13.44
CA ARG A 184 -7.06 -1.57 14.67
C ARG A 184 -7.16 -2.82 15.56
N CYS A 185 -6.04 -3.21 16.18
CA CYS A 185 -5.97 -4.36 17.09
C CYS A 185 -6.46 -5.70 16.50
N GLY A 186 -6.39 -5.87 15.17
CA GLY A 186 -6.91 -7.07 14.48
C GLY A 186 -8.40 -7.01 14.12
N TYR A 187 -9.08 -5.94 14.50
CA TYR A 187 -10.50 -5.70 14.21
C TYR A 187 -10.66 -4.66 13.09
N ARG A 188 -11.80 -4.70 12.41
CA ARG A 188 -12.16 -3.77 11.34
C ARG A 188 -13.45 -3.05 11.73
N PHE A 189 -13.39 -1.72 11.78
CA PHE A 189 -14.43 -0.77 12.16
C PHE A 189 -14.99 -0.10 10.92
N ASN A 190 -16.30 0.08 10.80
CA ASN A 190 -16.95 0.73 9.66
C ASN A 190 -17.57 2.06 10.09
N LYS A 191 -17.78 3.00 9.16
CA LYS A 191 -18.47 4.27 9.45
C LYS A 191 -19.97 4.13 9.68
N GLU A 192 -20.57 3.04 9.21
CA GLU A 192 -22.03 2.85 9.16
C GLU A 192 -22.55 1.85 10.19
N SER A 193 -21.69 0.99 10.73
CA SER A 193 -22.07 -0.10 11.63
C SER A 193 -21.12 -0.18 12.81
N ALA A 194 -21.70 -0.27 14.02
CA ALA A 194 -20.95 -0.58 15.22
C ALA A 194 -20.37 -1.99 15.15
N VAL A 195 -19.18 -2.17 15.71
CA VAL A 195 -18.50 -3.46 15.78
C VAL A 195 -18.46 -3.89 17.23
N GLU A 196 -19.23 -4.93 17.54
CA GLU A 196 -19.29 -5.51 18.88
C GLU A 196 -18.14 -6.51 19.04
N ILE A 197 -17.33 -6.30 20.08
CA ILE A 197 -16.18 -7.15 20.39
C ILE A 197 -16.38 -7.65 21.83
N PRO A 198 -16.53 -8.98 22.04
CA PRO A 198 -16.58 -9.55 23.39
C PRO A 198 -15.30 -9.22 24.16
N VAL A 199 -15.43 -8.83 25.43
CA VAL A 199 -14.30 -8.35 26.25
C VAL A 199 -13.24 -9.44 26.45
N GLU A 200 -13.65 -10.70 26.49
CA GLU A 200 -12.77 -11.87 26.58
C GLU A 200 -11.84 -12.04 25.36
N ASN A 201 -12.18 -11.41 24.23
CA ASN A 201 -11.38 -11.41 23.01
C ASN A 201 -10.42 -10.21 22.92
N LEU A 202 -10.36 -9.37 23.96
CA LEU A 202 -9.46 -8.21 24.03
C LEU A 202 -8.47 -8.36 25.18
N THR A 203 -7.19 -8.10 24.90
CA THR A 203 -6.19 -7.92 25.96
C THR A 203 -6.36 -6.55 26.62
N GLY A 204 -5.87 -6.38 27.85
CA GLY A 204 -5.91 -5.07 28.53
C GLY A 204 -5.23 -3.95 27.72
N GLU A 205 -4.14 -4.27 27.01
CA GLU A 205 -3.48 -3.33 26.10
C GLU A 205 -4.35 -2.95 24.90
N GLN A 206 -5.07 -3.91 24.32
CA GLN A 206 -5.99 -3.64 23.21
C GLN A 206 -7.17 -2.78 23.66
N VAL A 207 -7.70 -3.00 24.87
CA VAL A 207 -8.77 -2.15 25.43
C VAL A 207 -8.30 -0.69 25.54
N ILE A 208 -7.11 -0.46 26.10
CA ILE A 208 -6.54 0.89 26.21
C ILE A 208 -6.32 1.50 24.81
N MET A 209 -5.70 0.74 23.89
CA MET A 209 -5.44 1.23 22.53
C MET A 209 -6.70 1.56 21.74
N LEU A 210 -7.81 0.85 21.95
CA LEU A 210 -9.08 1.11 21.29
C LEU A 210 -9.83 2.27 21.96
N ALA A 211 -9.74 2.40 23.29
CA ALA A 211 -10.35 3.49 24.05
C ALA A 211 -9.67 4.86 23.81
N GLU A 212 -8.35 4.85 23.59
CA GLU A 212 -7.57 6.05 23.28
C GLU A 212 -7.53 6.39 21.78
N ASP A 213 -8.15 5.56 20.92
CA ASP A 213 -8.16 5.80 19.49
C ASP A 213 -9.10 6.98 19.17
N PRO A 214 -8.58 8.11 18.64
CA PRO A 214 -9.38 9.31 18.40
C PRO A 214 -10.46 9.13 17.32
N TRP A 215 -10.50 7.98 16.64
CA TRP A 215 -11.47 7.65 15.60
C TRP A 215 -12.56 6.69 16.07
N LEU A 216 -12.48 6.17 17.30
CA LEU A 216 -13.44 5.20 17.83
C LEU A 216 -14.20 5.81 19.00
N GLU A 217 -15.51 5.63 18.99
CA GLU A 217 -16.34 5.86 20.15
C GLU A 217 -16.57 4.51 20.84
N LEU A 218 -16.00 4.35 22.04
CA LEU A 218 -16.17 3.13 22.82
C LEU A 218 -17.44 3.24 23.67
N ILE A 219 -18.44 2.43 23.31
CA ILE A 219 -19.70 2.33 24.06
C ILE A 219 -19.70 0.99 24.80
N PRO A 220 -19.58 0.98 26.14
CA PRO A 220 -19.66 -0.26 26.91
C PRO A 220 -21.10 -0.81 26.84
N ILE A 221 -21.24 -2.03 26.35
CA ILE A 221 -22.50 -2.77 26.38
C ILE A 221 -22.50 -3.57 27.68
N CYS A 222 -23.24 -3.10 28.68
CA CYS A 222 -23.55 -3.89 29.85
C CYS A 222 -24.79 -4.74 29.53
N ASP A 223 -24.71 -6.05 29.71
CA ASP A 223 -25.91 -6.88 29.74
C ASP A 223 -26.90 -6.31 30.77
N LYS A 224 -28.17 -6.20 30.39
CA LYS A 224 -29.24 -5.73 31.28
C LYS A 224 -29.49 -6.70 32.43
#